data_AF-A7EML0-F1
#
_entry.id   AF-A7EML0-F1
#
_cell.length_a   1.000
_cell.length_b   1.000
_cell.length_c   1.000
_cell.angle_alpha   90.00
_cell.angle_beta   90.00
_cell.angle_gamma   90.00
#
_symmetry.space_group_name_H-M   'P 1'
#
loop_
_entity.id
_entity.type
_entity.pdbx_description
1 polymer ?
#
loop_
_entity_poly.entity_id
_entity_poly.type
_entity_poly.pdbx_seq_one_letter_code
_entity_poly.pdbx_strand_id
1 'polypeptide(L)'
;MASLLQSRAPSCLACLRRTTNSFGDGLLFSSSQQVRGKKKLAKEKDHNVTVQLLKPVVGIGRKGKIVQVPPGLMRNKLYGKGFAVYVTPGESGERGLRKLVSPPDSTFGKRKIRIEQVQNQEKPDKFPSGERRLNLKKVVELELLSPQRSTAILSDLMPPYIEFFETAITIAPPPVKKVSPSLASSSSVSAAAVQNSAGKPEKVPIYGSVSTTDIATKMKTILVQDSEGKRVVFGPEDIKFVQETEEKDRVKHLGIYEVDIQLKGATDIVRRSIKINAQD
;
A
#
# COMPACT_ATOMS: atom_id res chain seq x y z
N MET A 1 32.14 58.89 -12.25
CA MET A 1 31.35 58.89 -13.50
C MET A 1 30.65 57.54 -13.62
N ALA A 2 29.32 57.54 -13.58
CA ALA A 2 28.51 56.32 -13.64
C ALA A 2 28.23 55.94 -15.10
N SER A 3 28.54 54.69 -15.47
CA SER A 3 28.27 54.15 -16.81
C SER A 3 26.81 53.68 -16.93
N LEU A 4 26.09 54.23 -17.90
CA LEU A 4 24.74 53.84 -18.29
C LEU A 4 24.74 52.44 -18.91
N LEU A 5 24.10 51.47 -18.26
CA LEU A 5 23.81 50.17 -18.85
C LEU A 5 22.65 50.33 -19.85
N GLN A 6 22.94 50.30 -21.16
CA GLN A 6 21.90 50.12 -22.17
C GLN A 6 21.18 48.78 -21.96
N SER A 7 19.93 48.83 -21.52
CA SER A 7 19.03 47.67 -21.51
C SER A 7 18.64 47.29 -22.94
N ARG A 8 19.21 46.20 -23.46
CA ARG A 8 18.72 45.57 -24.70
C ARG A 8 17.29 45.08 -24.50
N ALA A 9 16.38 45.46 -25.40
CA ALA A 9 15.01 44.96 -25.39
C ALA A 9 14.98 43.43 -25.63
N PRO A 10 14.09 42.68 -24.94
CA PRO A 10 14.00 41.23 -25.06
C PRO A 10 13.54 40.81 -26.46
N SER A 11 14.24 39.85 -27.07
CA SER A 11 14.07 39.44 -28.47
C SER A 11 12.93 38.45 -28.73
N CYS A 12 12.22 37.98 -27.69
CA CYS A 12 11.13 37.02 -27.87
C CYS A 12 9.85 37.42 -27.14
N LEU A 13 8.71 37.04 -27.72
CA LEU A 13 7.37 37.35 -27.19
C LEU A 13 7.16 36.83 -25.75
N ALA A 14 7.82 35.73 -25.37
CA ALA A 14 7.75 35.19 -24.01
C ALA A 14 8.47 36.08 -22.98
N CYS A 15 9.62 36.66 -23.35
CA CYS A 15 10.35 37.58 -22.49
C CYS A 15 9.68 38.96 -22.42
N LEU A 16 9.09 39.43 -23.52
CA LEU A 16 8.33 40.68 -23.58
C LEU A 16 7.09 40.64 -22.65
N ARG A 17 6.34 39.53 -22.65
CA ARG A 17 5.23 39.31 -21.71
C ARG A 17 5.66 39.24 -20.25
N ARG A 18 6.89 38.75 -19.99
CA ARG A 18 7.44 38.66 -18.64
C ARG A 18 7.82 40.03 -18.09
N THR A 19 8.37 40.92 -18.92
CA THR A 19 8.70 42.28 -18.50
C THR A 19 7.44 43.11 -18.25
N THR A 20 6.40 43.01 -19.09
CA THR A 20 5.17 43.78 -18.93
C THR A 20 4.32 43.35 -17.73
N ASN A 21 4.36 42.07 -17.34
CA ASN A 21 3.67 41.59 -16.13
C ASN A 21 4.37 41.98 -14.82
N SER A 22 5.61 42.47 -14.87
CA SER A 22 6.37 42.85 -13.67
C SER A 22 6.23 44.33 -13.29
N PHE A 23 5.58 45.15 -14.13
CA PHE A 23 5.41 46.59 -13.89
C PHE A 23 4.10 46.94 -13.15
N GLY A 24 3.25 45.95 -12.84
CA GLY A 24 1.93 46.17 -12.27
C GLY A 24 1.80 46.02 -10.74
N ASP A 25 2.78 45.45 -10.05
CA ASP A 25 2.71 45.30 -8.59
C ASP A 25 4.08 45.61 -7.97
N GLY A 26 4.04 46.54 -7.01
CA GLY A 26 5.22 47.06 -6.34
C GLY A 26 5.99 45.99 -5.57
N LEU A 27 7.32 46.13 -5.63
CA LEU A 27 8.29 45.90 -4.56
C LEU A 27 7.89 44.84 -3.52
N LEU A 28 8.43 43.63 -3.71
CA LEU A 28 8.89 42.61 -2.74
C LEU A 28 8.63 41.22 -3.37
N PHE A 29 9.56 40.27 -3.17
CA PHE A 29 9.58 38.89 -3.70
C PHE A 29 10.27 38.65 -5.06
N SER A 30 11.60 38.54 -5.01
CA SER A 30 12.44 37.97 -6.07
C SER A 30 12.40 36.43 -6.13
N SER A 31 11.22 35.83 -6.02
CA SER A 31 11.05 34.39 -6.22
C SER A 31 9.92 34.14 -7.21
N SER A 32 10.20 34.43 -8.49
CA SER A 32 9.34 33.97 -9.58
C SER A 32 9.53 32.46 -9.75
N GLN A 33 8.95 31.68 -8.85
CA GLN A 33 8.90 30.24 -8.97
C GLN A 33 8.13 29.91 -10.26
N GLN A 34 8.78 29.28 -11.23
CA GLN A 34 8.11 28.81 -12.43
C GLN A 34 7.14 27.69 -12.05
N VAL A 35 5.88 28.04 -11.78
CA VAL A 35 4.80 27.06 -11.68
C VAL A 35 4.48 26.63 -13.10
N ARG A 36 5.19 25.60 -13.59
CA ARG A 36 4.80 24.90 -14.81
C ARG A 36 3.47 24.21 -14.54
N GLY A 37 2.37 24.86 -14.91
CA GLY A 37 1.05 24.24 -14.86
C GLY A 37 1.05 22.91 -15.61
N LYS A 38 0.54 21.84 -14.98
CA LYS A 38 0.30 20.55 -15.63
C LYS A 38 -0.76 20.74 -16.69
N LYS A 39 -0.35 21.05 -17.92
CA LYS A 39 -1.24 20.97 -19.08
C LYS A 39 -1.50 19.49 -19.35
N LYS A 40 -2.71 19.03 -19.01
CA LYS A 40 -3.22 17.74 -19.47
C LYS A 40 -3.62 17.91 -20.95
N LEU A 41 -2.64 18.03 -21.85
CA LEU A 41 -2.90 17.69 -23.24
C LEU A 41 -3.40 16.24 -23.22
N ALA A 42 -4.59 16.01 -23.77
CA ALA A 42 -5.11 14.66 -23.93
C ALA A 42 -4.02 13.87 -24.66
N LYS A 43 -3.42 12.88 -23.99
CA LYS A 43 -2.40 12.04 -24.60
C LYS A 43 -3.01 11.49 -25.89
N GLU A 44 -2.45 11.83 -27.04
CA GLU A 44 -2.87 11.24 -28.29
C GLU A 44 -2.70 9.72 -28.10
N LYS A 45 -3.77 8.96 -28.33
CA LYS A 45 -3.83 7.53 -28.00
C LYS A 45 -2.89 6.68 -28.86
N ASP A 46 -2.17 7.31 -29.80
CA ASP A 46 -1.51 6.67 -30.92
C ASP A 46 0.02 6.80 -30.90
N HIS A 47 0.62 7.06 -29.74
CA HIS A 47 2.08 7.02 -29.60
C HIS A 47 2.60 5.56 -29.57
N ASN A 48 2.34 4.76 -30.60
CA ASN A 48 2.87 3.41 -30.75
C ASN A 48 4.05 3.41 -31.71
N VAL A 49 5.06 2.60 -31.41
CA VAL A 49 6.26 2.45 -32.25
C VAL A 49 6.24 1.09 -32.93
N THR A 50 6.54 1.08 -34.22
CA THR A 50 6.70 -0.14 -35.02
C THR A 50 8.03 -0.81 -34.75
N VAL A 51 7.99 -2.08 -34.35
CA VAL A 51 9.18 -2.85 -33.96
C VAL A 51 9.14 -4.23 -34.61
N GLN A 52 10.32 -4.79 -34.90
CA GLN A 52 10.49 -6.16 -35.37
C GLN A 52 11.01 -7.02 -34.24
N LEU A 53 10.33 -8.12 -33.95
CA LEU A 53 10.72 -9.04 -32.88
C LEU A 53 11.88 -9.93 -33.35
N LEU A 54 12.99 -9.97 -32.62
CA LEU A 54 14.13 -10.87 -32.86
C LEU A 54 13.97 -12.22 -32.15
N LYS A 55 13.13 -12.28 -31.13
CA LYS A 55 12.88 -13.45 -30.28
C LYS A 55 11.38 -13.53 -29.99
N PRO A 56 10.82 -14.71 -29.70
CA PRO A 56 9.41 -14.83 -29.34
C PRO A 56 9.15 -14.16 -27.99
N VAL A 57 8.12 -13.31 -27.92
CA VAL A 57 7.74 -12.61 -26.68
C VAL A 57 6.30 -12.91 -26.34
N VAL A 58 6.08 -13.50 -25.17
CA VAL A 58 4.76 -13.86 -24.63
C VAL A 58 3.85 -12.63 -24.60
N GLY A 59 2.64 -12.76 -25.14
CA GLY A 59 1.63 -11.71 -25.23
C GLY A 59 1.85 -10.65 -26.31
N ILE A 60 2.93 -10.74 -27.10
CA ILE A 60 3.21 -9.83 -28.22
C ILE A 60 3.23 -10.58 -29.54
N GLY A 61 4.03 -11.63 -29.66
CA GLY A 61 4.11 -12.41 -30.90
C GLY A 61 5.37 -13.25 -31.06
N ARG A 62 5.40 -13.96 -32.19
CA ARG A 62 6.51 -14.82 -32.62
C ARG A 62 7.71 -14.00 -33.10
N LYS A 63 8.90 -14.62 -33.11
CA LYS A 63 10.12 -14.07 -33.72
C LYS A 63 9.86 -13.71 -35.19
N GLY A 64 10.42 -12.58 -35.64
CA GLY A 64 10.36 -12.05 -37.01
C GLY A 64 9.14 -11.17 -37.29
N LYS A 65 8.12 -11.19 -36.44
CA LYS A 65 6.86 -10.44 -36.64
C LYS A 65 7.06 -8.95 -36.38
N ILE A 66 6.43 -8.11 -37.21
CA ILE A 66 6.40 -6.66 -37.05
C ILE A 66 5.11 -6.26 -36.33
N VAL A 67 5.27 -5.60 -35.19
CA VAL A 67 4.19 -5.30 -34.25
C VAL A 67 4.29 -3.84 -33.79
N GLN A 68 3.14 -3.22 -33.52
CA GLN A 68 3.08 -1.91 -32.89
C GLN A 68 3.04 -2.07 -31.36
N VAL A 69 3.99 -1.45 -30.67
CA VAL A 69 4.16 -1.57 -29.22
C VAL A 69 4.33 -0.18 -28.60
N PRO A 70 3.83 0.05 -27.36
CA PRO A 70 4.08 1.32 -26.68
C PRO A 70 5.58 1.57 -26.46
N PRO A 71 6.05 2.82 -26.63
CA PRO A 71 7.48 3.18 -26.61
C PRO A 71 8.15 2.84 -25.28
N GLY A 72 7.42 2.95 -24.17
CA GLY A 72 7.93 2.58 -22.85
C GLY A 72 8.24 1.08 -22.74
N LEU A 73 7.40 0.22 -23.33
CA LEU A 73 7.62 -1.23 -23.34
C LEU A 73 8.81 -1.58 -24.23
N MET A 74 8.92 -0.94 -25.40
CA MET A 74 10.05 -1.11 -26.30
C MET A 74 11.37 -0.70 -25.64
N ARG A 75 11.47 0.51 -25.09
CA ARG A 75 12.69 1.04 -24.46
C ARG A 75 13.11 0.25 -23.22
N ASN A 76 12.16 -0.05 -22.34
CA ASN A 76 12.49 -0.58 -21.01
C ASN A 76 12.64 -2.11 -20.97
N LYS A 77 11.95 -2.85 -21.84
CA LYS A 77 11.89 -4.33 -21.78
C LYS A 77 12.42 -5.00 -23.03
N LEU A 78 12.08 -4.52 -24.23
CA LEU A 78 12.40 -5.24 -25.46
C LEU A 78 13.78 -4.90 -26.00
N TYR A 79 14.08 -3.61 -26.18
CA TYR A 79 15.32 -3.15 -26.80
C TYR A 79 16.54 -3.48 -25.94
N GLY A 80 16.50 -3.15 -24.65
CA GLY A 80 17.62 -3.41 -23.72
C GLY A 80 17.97 -4.89 -23.56
N LYS A 81 17.02 -5.80 -23.84
CA LYS A 81 17.23 -7.26 -23.78
C LYS A 81 17.44 -7.90 -25.17
N GLY A 82 17.47 -7.10 -26.24
CA GLY A 82 17.60 -7.58 -27.61
C GLY A 82 16.43 -8.47 -28.07
N PHE A 83 15.21 -8.25 -27.54
CA PHE A 83 14.01 -8.96 -27.98
C PHE A 83 13.40 -8.37 -29.25
N ALA A 84 13.63 -7.08 -29.51
CA ALA A 84 13.10 -6.38 -30.66
C ALA A 84 14.05 -5.28 -31.14
N VAL A 85 13.92 -4.90 -32.41
CA VAL A 85 14.65 -3.80 -33.05
C VAL A 85 13.64 -2.80 -33.61
N TYR A 86 13.97 -1.51 -33.53
CA TYR A 86 13.16 -0.46 -34.14
C TYR A 86 13.17 -0.62 -35.65
N VAL A 87 11.99 -0.54 -36.27
CA VAL A 87 11.88 -0.57 -37.74
C VAL A 87 11.73 0.86 -38.21
N THR A 88 12.69 1.35 -38.98
CA THR A 88 12.54 2.65 -39.62
C THR A 88 11.58 2.54 -40.83
N PRO A 89 10.82 3.59 -41.14
CA PRO A 89 9.87 3.54 -42.26
C PRO A 89 10.57 3.26 -43.60
N GLY A 90 11.83 3.64 -43.78
CA GLY A 90 12.63 3.29 -44.96
C GLY A 90 12.81 1.77 -45.11
N GLU A 91 13.36 1.11 -44.07
CA GLU A 91 13.63 -0.34 -44.07
C GLU A 91 12.37 -1.21 -44.20
N SER A 92 11.23 -0.71 -43.70
CA SER A 92 9.95 -1.41 -43.82
C SER A 92 9.43 -1.49 -45.27
N GLY A 93 9.74 -0.48 -46.08
CA GLY A 93 9.34 -0.39 -47.48
C GLY A 93 10.17 -1.28 -48.38
N GLU A 94 11.49 -1.30 -48.18
CA GLU A 94 12.44 -2.10 -48.97
C GLU A 94 12.22 -3.61 -48.81
N ARG A 95 11.77 -4.07 -47.64
CA ARG A 95 11.45 -5.49 -47.41
C ARG A 95 10.03 -5.89 -47.83
N GLY A 96 9.22 -4.96 -48.36
CA GLY A 96 7.80 -5.22 -48.67
C GLY A 96 6.93 -5.50 -47.43
N LEU A 97 7.43 -5.18 -46.23
CA LEU A 97 6.85 -5.58 -44.95
C LEU A 97 5.80 -4.60 -44.40
N ARG A 98 5.58 -3.45 -45.06
CA ARG A 98 4.57 -2.46 -44.63
C ARG A 98 3.14 -3.04 -44.55
N LYS A 99 2.84 -4.10 -45.32
CA LYS A 99 1.55 -4.81 -45.28
C LYS A 99 1.43 -5.83 -44.12
N LEU A 100 2.49 -6.04 -43.34
CA LEU A 100 2.54 -7.03 -42.25
C LEU A 100 2.60 -6.40 -40.84
N VAL A 101 2.22 -5.12 -40.73
CA VAL A 101 2.09 -4.48 -39.42
C VAL A 101 0.85 -5.05 -38.75
N SER A 102 1.09 -5.87 -37.73
CA SER A 102 0.05 -6.61 -37.04
C SER A 102 -0.11 -6.11 -35.60
N PRO A 103 -1.34 -6.09 -35.05
CA PRO A 103 -1.54 -5.83 -33.64
C PRO A 103 -0.83 -6.87 -32.75
N PRO A 104 -0.51 -6.53 -31.49
CA PRO A 104 0.05 -7.49 -30.54
C PRO A 104 -0.88 -8.69 -30.26
N ASP A 105 -0.36 -9.91 -30.33
CA ASP A 105 -1.13 -11.13 -30.05
C ASP A 105 -1.18 -11.40 -28.53
N SER A 106 -2.23 -10.94 -27.86
CA SER A 106 -2.41 -11.14 -26.40
C SER A 106 -2.48 -12.62 -26.00
N THR A 107 -2.86 -13.52 -26.92
CA THR A 107 -3.02 -14.97 -26.68
C THR A 107 -1.70 -15.75 -26.80
N PHE A 108 -0.64 -15.15 -27.33
CA PHE A 108 0.61 -15.84 -27.60
C PHE A 108 1.33 -16.21 -26.29
N GLY A 109 1.62 -17.50 -26.08
CA GLY A 109 2.39 -17.99 -24.93
C GLY A 109 1.65 -17.94 -23.58
N LYS A 110 0.41 -17.45 -23.52
CA LYS A 110 -0.44 -17.63 -22.35
C LYS A 110 -1.00 -19.05 -22.40
N ARG A 111 -0.67 -19.87 -21.40
CA ARG A 111 -1.38 -21.14 -21.18
C ARG A 111 -2.86 -20.76 -21.04
N LYS A 112 -3.72 -21.23 -21.94
CA LYS A 112 -5.16 -21.13 -21.74
C LYS A 112 -5.43 -21.84 -20.43
N ILE A 113 -5.70 -21.09 -19.37
CA ILE A 113 -6.31 -21.66 -18.18
C ILE A 113 -7.67 -22.11 -18.69
N ARG A 114 -7.79 -23.39 -19.02
CA ARG A 114 -9.09 -24.01 -19.19
C ARG A 114 -9.76 -23.85 -17.83
N ILE A 115 -10.65 -22.89 -17.72
CA ILE A 115 -11.72 -22.96 -16.73
C ILE A 115 -12.64 -24.04 -17.30
N GLU A 116 -12.23 -25.30 -17.14
CA GLU A 116 -13.13 -26.43 -17.27
C GLU A 116 -14.09 -26.27 -16.09
N GLN A 117 -15.32 -25.85 -16.40
CA GLN A 117 -16.44 -26.00 -15.50
C GLN A 117 -16.50 -27.48 -15.13
N VAL A 118 -16.39 -27.77 -13.83
CA VAL A 118 -16.48 -29.11 -13.27
C VAL A 118 -17.86 -29.66 -13.57
N GLN A 119 -17.97 -30.47 -14.62
CA GLN A 119 -19.01 -31.48 -14.73
C GLN A 119 -18.32 -32.83 -14.58
N ASN A 120 -18.67 -33.51 -13.48
CA ASN A 120 -18.34 -34.89 -13.22
C ASN A 120 -18.65 -35.76 -14.43
N GLN A 121 -17.64 -36.47 -14.93
CA GLN A 121 -17.80 -37.82 -15.45
C GLN A 121 -16.44 -38.51 -15.52
N GLU A 122 -16.35 -39.63 -14.80
CA GLU A 122 -15.25 -40.57 -14.83
C GLU A 122 -15.20 -41.29 -16.18
N LYS A 123 -14.01 -41.40 -16.76
CA LYS A 123 -13.49 -42.63 -17.39
C LYS A 123 -11.99 -42.50 -17.67
N PRO A 124 -11.20 -43.58 -17.51
CA PRO A 124 -9.77 -43.57 -17.73
C PRO A 124 -9.45 -43.99 -19.16
N ASP A 125 -8.46 -43.36 -19.79
CA ASP A 125 -7.68 -44.01 -20.84
C ASP A 125 -6.22 -43.53 -20.86
N LYS A 126 -5.35 -44.53 -21.03
CA LYS A 126 -3.89 -44.48 -21.09
C LYS A 126 -3.43 -43.76 -22.36
N PHE A 127 -2.28 -43.07 -22.33
CA PHE A 127 -1.18 -43.20 -23.31
C PHE A 127 0.12 -42.51 -22.80
N PRO A 128 1.31 -42.96 -23.24
CA PRO A 128 2.61 -42.69 -22.60
C PRO A 128 3.43 -41.59 -23.29
N SER A 129 4.64 -41.36 -22.74
CA SER A 129 5.73 -40.44 -23.15
C SER A 129 5.53 -38.99 -22.72
N GLY A 130 6.50 -38.30 -22.12
CA GLY A 130 7.91 -38.58 -21.90
C GLY A 130 8.62 -37.24 -21.85
N GLU A 131 8.46 -36.47 -20.76
CA GLU A 131 9.18 -35.21 -20.53
C GLU A 131 9.27 -34.93 -19.02
N ARG A 132 10.50 -34.68 -18.55
CA ARG A 132 10.89 -34.50 -17.14
C ARG A 132 10.05 -33.41 -16.46
N ARG A 133 9.09 -33.83 -15.62
CA ARG A 133 8.41 -32.92 -14.69
C ARG A 133 9.34 -32.60 -13.53
N LEU A 134 9.83 -31.37 -13.46
CA LEU A 134 10.32 -30.82 -12.20
C LEU A 134 9.16 -30.87 -11.20
N ASN A 135 9.37 -31.60 -10.11
CA ASN A 135 8.44 -31.77 -8.99
C ASN A 135 8.11 -30.40 -8.36
N LEU A 136 7.04 -29.76 -8.83
CA LEU A 136 6.47 -28.52 -8.28
C LEU A 136 5.13 -28.75 -7.57
N LYS A 137 4.87 -30.00 -7.13
CA LYS A 137 3.75 -30.35 -6.27
C LYS A 137 4.25 -31.10 -5.04
N LYS A 138 5.10 -30.47 -4.23
CA LYS A 138 4.86 -30.53 -2.79
C LYS A 138 3.89 -29.40 -2.51
N VAL A 139 2.62 -29.62 -2.87
CA VAL A 139 1.54 -28.96 -2.16
C VAL A 139 1.76 -29.45 -0.75
N VAL A 140 2.31 -28.58 0.10
CA VAL A 140 2.38 -28.85 1.53
C VAL A 140 0.93 -28.95 1.93
N GLU A 141 0.43 -30.18 2.04
CA GLU A 141 -0.71 -30.49 2.89
C GLU A 141 -0.27 -30.04 4.29
N LEU A 142 -0.45 -28.75 4.56
CA LEU A 142 -0.44 -28.27 5.92
C LEU A 142 -1.64 -28.99 6.52
N GLU A 143 -1.39 -30.05 7.28
CA GLU A 143 -2.39 -30.69 8.12
C GLU A 143 -3.02 -29.58 8.98
N LEU A 144 -4.15 -29.05 8.49
CA LEU A 144 -4.89 -28.01 9.16
C LEU A 144 -5.42 -28.65 10.45
N LEU A 145 -4.99 -28.10 11.58
CA LEU A 145 -5.48 -28.55 12.88
C LEU A 145 -7.00 -28.33 12.95
N SER A 146 -7.70 -29.21 13.67
CA SER A 146 -9.11 -28.99 13.94
C SER A 146 -9.29 -27.69 14.73
N PRO A 147 -10.37 -26.91 14.48
CA PRO A 147 -10.59 -25.64 15.18
C PRO A 147 -10.58 -25.75 16.71
N GLN A 148 -11.14 -26.85 17.25
CA GLN A 148 -11.13 -27.16 18.68
C GLN A 148 -9.72 -27.44 19.23
N ARG A 149 -8.85 -28.09 18.44
CA ARG A 149 -7.47 -28.32 18.86
C ARG A 149 -6.69 -27.01 18.84
N SER A 150 -6.93 -26.15 17.86
CA SER A 150 -6.30 -24.82 17.82
C SER A 150 -6.72 -23.91 18.97
N THR A 151 -7.98 -23.95 19.43
CA THR A 151 -8.38 -23.16 20.61
C THR A 151 -7.70 -23.64 21.89
N ALA A 152 -7.54 -24.96 22.07
CA ALA A 152 -6.78 -25.51 23.19
C ALA A 152 -5.30 -25.09 23.14
N ILE A 153 -4.68 -25.11 21.96
CA ILE A 153 -3.30 -24.64 21.80
C ILE A 153 -3.19 -23.14 22.13
N LEU A 154 -4.19 -22.32 21.75
CA LEU A 154 -4.23 -20.91 22.11
C LEU A 154 -4.46 -20.69 23.62
N SER A 155 -5.18 -21.57 24.31
CA SER A 155 -5.32 -21.48 25.77
C SER A 155 -4.03 -21.83 26.50
N ASP A 156 -3.26 -22.75 25.96
CA ASP A 156 -2.08 -23.29 26.65
C ASP A 156 -0.82 -22.46 26.37
N LEU A 157 -0.61 -22.05 25.11
CA LEU A 157 0.61 -21.36 24.69
C LEU A 157 0.56 -19.84 24.86
N MET A 158 -0.64 -19.25 24.94
CA MET A 158 -0.73 -17.79 25.08
C MET A 158 -0.50 -17.34 26.52
N PRO A 159 0.39 -16.36 26.74
CA PRO A 159 0.57 -15.78 28.06
C PRO A 159 -0.72 -15.06 28.51
N PRO A 160 -0.93 -14.92 29.83
CA PRO A 160 -2.10 -14.20 30.37
C PRO A 160 -2.09 -12.72 29.99
N TYR A 161 -0.89 -12.13 29.87
CA TYR A 161 -0.68 -10.73 29.49
C TYR A 161 0.19 -10.64 28.22
N ILE A 162 -0.30 -9.92 27.22
CA ILE A 162 0.46 -9.59 26.00
C ILE A 162 0.91 -8.13 26.12
N GLU A 163 2.21 -7.90 26.26
CA GLU A 163 2.75 -6.57 26.52
C GLU A 163 3.05 -5.82 25.23
N PHE A 164 2.60 -4.58 25.07
CA PHE A 164 2.98 -3.66 24.00
C PHE A 164 3.74 -2.48 24.59
N PHE A 165 4.73 -1.98 23.86
CA PHE A 165 5.52 -0.82 24.25
C PHE A 165 5.33 0.24 23.18
N GLU A 166 4.73 1.36 23.55
CA GLU A 166 4.42 2.45 22.62
C GLU A 166 4.81 3.81 23.24
N THR A 167 5.20 4.77 22.40
CA THR A 167 5.58 6.10 22.89
C THR A 167 4.36 6.89 23.35
N ALA A 168 4.34 7.32 24.61
CA ALA A 168 3.26 8.10 25.19
C ALA A 168 3.29 9.56 24.69
N ILE A 169 2.12 10.13 24.40
CA ILE A 169 2.00 11.56 24.14
C ILE A 169 1.91 12.26 25.49
N THR A 170 3.01 12.89 25.91
CA THR A 170 2.99 13.85 27.00
C THR A 170 2.23 15.09 26.53
N ILE A 171 0.94 15.19 26.83
CA ILE A 171 0.19 16.43 26.62
C ILE A 171 0.81 17.45 27.59
N ALA A 172 1.50 18.46 27.05
CA ALA A 172 1.89 19.61 27.85
C ALA A 172 0.61 20.16 28.52
N PRO A 173 0.62 20.43 29.83
CA PRO A 173 -0.59 20.81 30.55
C PRO A 173 -1.28 21.96 29.79
N PRO A 174 -2.61 21.90 29.61
CA PRO A 174 -3.32 22.94 28.88
C PRO A 174 -2.94 24.29 29.47
N PRO A 175 -2.70 25.34 28.65
CA PRO A 175 -2.36 26.64 29.18
C PRO A 175 -3.45 27.01 30.16
N VAL A 176 -3.09 27.11 31.45
CA VAL A 176 -3.98 27.56 32.51
C VAL A 176 -4.66 28.79 31.95
N LYS A 177 -5.99 28.74 31.74
CA LYS A 177 -6.74 29.88 31.24
C LYS A 177 -6.36 31.03 32.16
N LYS A 178 -5.60 31.99 31.63
CA LYS A 178 -5.17 33.16 32.40
C LYS A 178 -6.46 33.90 32.72
N VAL A 179 -7.03 33.59 33.87
CA VAL A 179 -8.14 34.34 34.44
C VAL A 179 -7.60 35.76 34.55
N SER A 180 -8.25 36.69 33.86
CA SER A 180 -7.88 38.09 33.87
C SER A 180 -7.65 38.55 35.31
N PRO A 181 -6.63 39.37 35.61
CA PRO A 181 -6.28 39.78 36.97
C PRO A 181 -7.42 40.53 37.71
N SER A 182 -8.52 40.84 37.02
CA SER A 182 -9.73 41.48 37.54
C SER A 182 -10.78 40.54 38.12
N LEU A 183 -10.58 39.21 38.12
CA LEU A 183 -11.53 38.25 38.71
C LEU A 183 -10.96 37.71 40.03
N ALA A 184 -11.61 38.08 41.14
CA ALA A 184 -11.24 37.61 42.47
C ALA A 184 -11.40 36.08 42.58
N SER A 185 -10.40 35.42 43.19
CA SER A 185 -10.31 33.97 43.39
C SER A 185 -11.45 33.37 44.24
N SER A 186 -12.30 34.21 44.85
CA SER A 186 -13.42 33.83 45.71
C SER A 186 -14.80 33.88 45.05
N SER A 187 -14.89 34.06 43.72
CA SER A 187 -16.18 34.03 43.04
C SER A 187 -16.79 32.62 43.03
N SER A 188 -17.99 32.48 43.61
CA SER A 188 -18.76 31.24 43.77
C SER A 188 -19.08 30.50 42.46
N VAL A 189 -18.89 31.16 41.32
CA VAL A 189 -19.08 30.59 39.98
C VAL A 189 -17.94 29.64 39.59
N SER A 190 -16.75 29.77 40.19
CA SER A 190 -15.59 28.94 39.85
C SER A 190 -15.60 27.56 40.55
N ALA A 191 -16.27 27.42 41.69
CA ALA A 191 -16.34 26.14 42.41
C ALA A 191 -17.25 25.11 41.71
N ALA A 192 -18.38 25.56 41.14
CA ALA A 192 -19.31 24.68 40.42
C ALA A 192 -18.78 24.25 39.03
N ALA A 193 -17.96 25.08 38.38
CA ALA A 193 -17.36 24.74 37.09
C ALA A 193 -16.21 23.72 37.20
N VAL A 194 -15.52 23.66 38.34
CA VAL A 194 -14.44 22.70 38.58
C VAL A 194 -14.99 21.29 38.87
N GLN A 195 -16.13 21.19 39.56
CA GLN A 195 -16.72 19.90 39.94
C GLN A 195 -17.36 19.12 38.77
N ASN A 196 -17.75 19.79 37.68
CA ASN A 196 -18.33 19.13 36.50
C ASN A 196 -17.29 18.64 35.47
N SER A 197 -15.99 18.73 35.80
CA SER A 197 -14.90 18.17 35.00
C SER A 197 -14.20 16.99 35.68
N ALA A 198 -14.91 16.23 36.52
CA ALA A 198 -14.53 14.86 36.88
C ALA A 198 -14.81 13.91 35.70
N GLY A 199 -14.15 14.17 34.58
CA GLY A 199 -14.11 13.27 33.45
C GLY A 199 -13.36 11.99 33.83
N LYS A 200 -13.85 10.87 33.32
CA LYS A 200 -13.28 9.51 33.30
C LYS A 200 -11.74 9.45 33.44
N PRO A 201 -11.19 8.38 34.05
CA PRO A 201 -9.76 8.27 34.36
C PRO A 201 -8.91 8.70 33.16
N GLU A 202 -7.97 9.61 33.42
CA GLU A 202 -7.07 10.21 32.43
C GLU A 202 -6.24 9.12 31.77
N LYS A 203 -6.76 8.58 30.66
CA LYS A 203 -6.07 7.58 29.86
C LYS A 203 -4.95 8.32 29.12
N VAL A 204 -3.70 7.96 29.38
CA VAL A 204 -2.56 8.59 28.71
C VAL A 204 -2.58 8.19 27.22
N PRO A 205 -2.67 9.16 26.29
CA PRO A 205 -2.72 8.84 24.87
C PRO A 205 -1.36 8.38 24.37
N ILE A 206 -1.38 7.56 23.32
CA ILE A 206 -0.24 6.95 22.67
C ILE A 206 -0.03 7.62 21.32
N TYR A 207 1.24 7.73 20.91
CA TYR A 207 1.58 8.08 19.53
C TYR A 207 1.30 6.89 18.61
N GLY A 208 0.18 6.94 17.90
CA GLY A 208 -0.27 5.87 17.01
C GLY A 208 -1.50 5.14 17.55
N SER A 209 -1.62 3.85 17.21
CA SER A 209 -2.72 3.01 17.66
C SER A 209 -2.31 1.54 17.61
N VAL A 210 -2.62 0.79 18.67
CA VAL A 210 -2.51 -0.66 18.67
C VAL A 210 -3.78 -1.24 18.06
N SER A 211 -3.66 -1.87 16.89
CA SER A 211 -4.79 -2.46 16.17
C SER A 211 -4.93 -3.97 16.39
N THR A 212 -6.08 -4.54 16.06
CA THR A 212 -6.27 -6.01 16.02
C THR A 212 -5.25 -6.71 15.09
N THR A 213 -4.78 -6.02 14.05
CA THR A 213 -3.72 -6.56 13.17
C THR A 213 -2.38 -6.68 13.88
N ASP A 214 -2.00 -5.69 14.68
CA ASP A 214 -0.76 -5.71 15.45
C ASP A 214 -0.82 -6.81 16.53
N ILE A 215 -1.98 -6.96 17.16
CA ILE A 215 -2.26 -8.03 18.12
C ILE A 215 -2.10 -9.40 17.46
N ALA A 216 -2.71 -9.62 16.30
CA ALA A 216 -2.60 -10.88 15.57
C ALA A 216 -1.15 -11.19 15.19
N THR A 217 -0.38 -10.19 14.74
CA THR A 217 1.03 -10.39 14.39
C THR A 217 1.87 -10.78 15.60
N LYS A 218 1.67 -10.11 16.74
CA LYS A 218 2.40 -10.40 17.97
C LYS A 218 2.06 -11.79 18.53
N MET A 219 0.79 -12.15 18.55
CA MET A 219 0.37 -13.50 18.93
C MET A 219 1.00 -14.56 18.01
N LYS A 220 1.04 -14.32 16.69
CA LYS A 220 1.73 -15.22 15.75
C LYS A 220 3.21 -15.36 16.06
N THR A 221 3.89 -14.27 16.44
CA THR A 221 5.32 -14.34 16.80
C THR A 221 5.57 -15.23 18.02
N ILE A 222 4.65 -15.22 19.00
CA ILE A 222 4.72 -16.10 20.17
C ILE A 222 4.47 -17.56 19.75
N LEU A 223 3.42 -17.82 18.97
CA LEU A 223 3.06 -19.17 18.52
C LEU A 223 4.07 -19.82 17.58
N VAL A 224 4.92 -19.04 16.90
CA VAL A 224 5.98 -19.56 16.03
C VAL A 224 7.07 -20.29 16.82
N GLN A 225 7.21 -20.02 18.12
CA GLN A 225 8.18 -20.71 18.97
C GLN A 225 7.85 -22.20 19.11
N ASP A 226 6.56 -22.57 19.03
CA ASP A 226 6.09 -23.94 19.19
C ASP A 226 5.72 -24.62 17.87
N SER A 227 5.97 -25.94 17.79
CA SER A 227 5.72 -26.73 16.58
C SER A 227 4.23 -26.87 16.22
N GLU A 228 3.36 -26.92 17.23
CA GLU A 228 1.90 -26.97 17.05
C GLU A 228 1.32 -25.56 16.83
N GLY A 229 1.83 -24.56 17.55
CA GLY A 229 1.39 -23.16 17.44
C GLY A 229 1.56 -22.59 16.03
N LYS A 230 2.66 -22.92 15.35
CA LYS A 230 2.91 -22.54 13.95
C LYS A 230 1.83 -23.01 12.97
N ARG A 231 1.11 -24.09 13.29
CA ARG A 231 0.04 -24.64 12.44
C ARG A 231 -1.29 -23.93 12.63
N VAL A 232 -1.45 -23.14 13.70
CA VAL A 232 -2.69 -22.41 13.98
C VAL A 232 -2.83 -21.23 13.02
N VAL A 233 -3.95 -21.21 12.29
CA VAL A 233 -4.30 -20.13 11.36
C VAL A 233 -5.38 -19.26 11.99
N PHE A 234 -5.06 -18.00 12.24
CA PHE A 234 -6.03 -16.99 12.71
C PHE A 234 -5.70 -15.62 12.12
N GLY A 235 -6.72 -14.78 12.02
CA GLY A 235 -6.65 -13.44 11.44
C GLY A 235 -7.07 -12.33 12.42
N PRO A 236 -6.91 -11.06 12.02
CA PRO A 236 -7.42 -9.92 12.80
C PRO A 236 -8.95 -9.95 13.00
N GLU A 237 -9.68 -10.63 12.11
CA GLU A 237 -11.14 -10.78 12.19
C GLU A 237 -11.61 -11.70 13.33
N ASP A 238 -10.71 -12.54 13.84
CA ASP A 238 -10.97 -13.49 14.92
C ASP A 238 -10.79 -12.83 16.30
N ILE A 239 -10.39 -11.56 16.34
CA ILE A 239 -10.01 -10.82 17.55
C ILE A 239 -10.99 -9.67 17.79
N LYS A 240 -11.56 -9.59 19.00
CA LYS A 240 -12.51 -8.54 19.39
C LYS A 240 -12.18 -7.97 20.76
N PHE A 241 -12.23 -6.65 20.90
CA PHE A 241 -12.08 -6.01 22.20
C PHE A 241 -13.35 -6.19 23.03
N VAL A 242 -13.20 -6.61 24.29
CA VAL A 242 -14.33 -6.79 25.24
C VAL A 242 -14.84 -5.44 25.71
N GLN A 243 -13.93 -4.48 25.92
CA GLN A 243 -14.27 -3.14 26.38
C GLN A 243 -14.58 -2.22 25.20
N GLU A 244 -15.64 -1.42 25.32
CA GLU A 244 -15.95 -0.35 24.37
C GLU A 244 -14.81 0.68 24.36
N THR A 245 -13.92 0.53 23.39
CA THR A 245 -12.87 1.50 23.10
C THR A 245 -13.42 2.55 22.13
N GLU A 246 -12.84 3.75 22.12
CA GLU A 246 -13.23 4.85 21.22
C GLU A 246 -13.31 4.40 19.75
N GLU A 247 -12.43 3.49 19.35
CA GLU A 247 -12.46 2.80 18.08
C GLU A 247 -12.58 1.29 18.34
N LYS A 248 -13.53 0.62 17.67
CA LYS A 248 -13.83 -0.81 17.91
C LYS A 248 -12.65 -1.75 17.63
N ASP A 249 -11.74 -1.35 16.75
CA ASP A 249 -10.64 -2.20 16.27
C ASP A 249 -9.25 -1.70 16.71
N ARG A 250 -9.18 -0.59 17.45
CA ARG A 250 -7.92 0.12 17.73
C ARG A 250 -7.92 0.77 19.11
N VAL A 251 -6.76 0.72 19.75
CA VAL A 251 -6.52 1.32 21.06
C VAL A 251 -5.47 2.41 20.95
N LYS A 252 -5.80 3.60 21.46
CA LYS A 252 -4.92 4.79 21.43
C LYS A 252 -4.38 5.20 22.79
N HIS A 253 -4.66 4.43 23.84
CA HIS A 253 -4.31 4.84 25.19
C HIS A 253 -3.57 3.73 25.92
N LEU A 254 -2.71 4.14 26.87
CA LEU A 254 -2.03 3.22 27.77
C LEU A 254 -3.05 2.59 28.73
N GLY A 255 -2.81 1.34 29.07
CA GLY A 255 -3.68 0.60 29.99
C GLY A 255 -3.72 -0.89 29.73
N ILE A 256 -4.65 -1.54 30.43
CA ILE A 256 -4.90 -2.97 30.31
C ILE A 256 -6.25 -3.14 29.61
N TYR A 257 -6.23 -3.88 28.50
CA TYR A 257 -7.39 -4.11 27.65
C TYR A 257 -7.67 -5.60 27.54
N GLU A 258 -8.92 -5.99 27.67
CA GLU A 258 -9.32 -7.39 27.50
C GLU A 258 -9.79 -7.64 26.06
N VAL A 259 -9.35 -8.77 25.52
CA VAL A 259 -9.61 -9.19 24.15
C VAL A 259 -10.09 -10.63 24.11
N ASP A 260 -11.17 -10.83 23.37
CA ASP A 260 -11.78 -12.11 23.08
C ASP A 260 -11.28 -12.61 21.72
N ILE A 261 -10.75 -13.82 21.69
CA ILE A 261 -10.25 -14.49 20.49
C ILE A 261 -11.21 -15.63 20.14
N GLN A 262 -11.83 -15.57 18.97
CA GLN A 262 -12.80 -16.54 18.49
C GLN A 262 -12.41 -17.05 17.10
N LEU A 263 -11.98 -18.30 17.01
CA LEU A 263 -11.62 -18.94 15.74
C LEU A 263 -12.86 -19.36 14.96
N LYS A 264 -12.81 -19.24 13.63
CA LYS A 264 -13.88 -19.70 12.74
C LYS A 264 -14.06 -21.22 12.86
N GLY A 265 -15.26 -21.62 13.30
CA GLY A 265 -15.62 -23.03 13.47
C GLY A 265 -15.33 -23.59 14.87
N ALA A 266 -14.80 -22.78 15.79
CA ALA A 266 -14.74 -23.13 17.21
C ALA A 266 -15.88 -22.43 17.98
N THR A 267 -16.45 -23.12 18.96
CA THR A 267 -17.44 -22.56 19.89
C THR A 267 -16.79 -21.77 21.02
N ASP A 268 -15.55 -22.10 21.34
CA ASP A 268 -14.87 -21.61 22.53
C ASP A 268 -14.20 -20.27 22.26
N ILE A 269 -14.34 -19.35 23.22
CA ILE A 269 -13.74 -18.02 23.17
C ILE A 269 -12.59 -17.98 24.16
N VAL A 270 -11.40 -17.61 23.69
CA VAL A 270 -10.20 -17.47 24.53
C VAL A 270 -10.04 -16.00 24.91
N ARG A 271 -10.13 -15.70 26.21
CA ARG A 271 -9.95 -14.34 26.74
C ARG A 271 -8.50 -14.08 27.13
N ARG A 272 -7.95 -12.94 26.70
CA ARG A 272 -6.59 -12.52 27.06
C ARG A 272 -6.52 -11.03 27.38
N SER A 273 -5.60 -10.67 28.25
CA SER A 273 -5.35 -9.28 28.62
C SER A 273 -4.15 -8.74 27.85
N ILE A 274 -4.28 -7.52 27.35
CA ILE A 274 -3.27 -6.79 26.61
C ILE A 274 -2.84 -5.62 27.48
N LYS A 275 -1.55 -5.56 27.78
CA LYS A 275 -0.96 -4.50 28.61
C LYS A 275 -0.17 -3.57 27.70
N ILE A 276 -0.60 -2.32 27.59
CA ILE A 276 0.09 -1.32 26.79
C ILE A 276 0.87 -0.41 27.75
N ASN A 277 2.19 -0.50 27.67
CA ASN A 277 3.16 0.24 28.47
C ASN A 277 3.74 1.39 27.67
N ALA A 278 4.17 2.44 28.38
CA ALA A 278 4.99 3.49 27.77
C ALA A 278 6.36 2.90 27.40
N GLN A 279 6.84 3.24 26.21
CA GLN A 279 8.24 3.05 25.84
C GLN A 279 9.06 4.24 26.34
N ASP A 280 10.14 3.94 27.08
CA ASP A 280 11.12 4.92 27.57
C ASP A 280 11.96 5.50 26.42
#